data_AF-A0A962VTN3-F1
#
_entry.id   AF-A0A962VTN3-F1
#
_cell.length_a   1.000
_cell.length_b   1.000
_cell.length_c   1.000
_cell.angle_alpha   90.00
_cell.angle_beta   90.00
_cell.angle_gamma   90.00
#
_symmetry.space_group_name_H-M   'P 1'
#
loop_
_entity.id
_entity.type
_entity.pdbx_description
1 polymer ?
#
loop_
_entity_poly.entity_id
_entity_poly.type
_entity_poly.pdbx_seq_one_letter_code
_entity_poly.pdbx_strand_id
1 'polypeptide(L)'
;VHFLAHSMGGLVVRYLFHHYPKQRPGRIVTLGTPHQGSYAAQIMHYSGLGFFVGRALEEGLLGGAPAWSAPNLLGSIAGTLNIGVGLLFPAMPAPADGMIAVVETQFPGMADHICLPVSHMQMLVDPSTITQSCAFFATGRFHHPRHE
;
A
#
# COMPACT_ATOMS: atom_id res chain seq x y z
N VAL A 1 -4.94 -15.04 11.70
CA VAL A 1 -4.18 -15.05 10.42
C VAL A 1 -3.79 -13.62 10.12
N HIS A 2 -2.52 -13.36 9.88
CA HIS A 2 -2.04 -12.03 9.49
C HIS A 2 -1.88 -11.96 7.96
N PHE A 3 -2.09 -10.78 7.40
CA PHE A 3 -1.82 -10.53 5.98
C PHE A 3 -0.68 -9.53 5.85
N LEU A 4 0.32 -9.89 5.06
CA LEU A 4 1.33 -8.96 4.56
C LEU A 4 1.13 -8.88 3.05
N ALA A 5 0.88 -7.69 2.53
CA ALA A 5 0.56 -7.51 1.12
C ALA A 5 1.37 -6.36 0.53
N HIS A 6 1.97 -6.61 -0.64
CA HIS A 6 2.77 -5.61 -1.35
C HIS A 6 2.02 -5.08 -2.55
N SER A 7 2.13 -3.78 -2.80
CA SER A 7 1.60 -3.10 -3.98
C SER A 7 0.11 -3.44 -4.18
N MET A 8 -0.29 -3.86 -5.38
CA MET A 8 -1.64 -4.30 -5.72
C MET A 8 -2.20 -5.43 -4.82
N GLY A 9 -1.35 -6.23 -4.18
CA GLY A 9 -1.79 -7.25 -3.21
C GLY A 9 -2.62 -6.66 -2.06
N GLY A 10 -2.34 -5.42 -1.65
CA GLY A 10 -3.15 -4.77 -0.61
C GLY A 10 -4.56 -4.41 -1.08
N LEU A 11 -4.74 -4.13 -2.38
CA LEU A 11 -6.06 -3.97 -2.99
C LEU A 11 -6.82 -5.31 -2.99
N VAL A 12 -6.14 -6.41 -3.30
CA VAL A 12 -6.72 -7.76 -3.19
C VAL A 12 -7.23 -8.02 -1.76
N VAL A 13 -6.45 -7.63 -0.74
CA VAL A 13 -6.90 -7.73 0.67
C VAL A 13 -8.14 -6.88 0.91
N ARG A 14 -8.21 -5.64 0.40
CA ARG A 14 -9.42 -4.82 0.53
C ARG A 14 -10.66 -5.46 -0.11
N TYR A 15 -10.52 -6.00 -1.32
CA TYR A 15 -11.61 -6.74 -1.97
C TYR A 15 -12.01 -8.01 -1.21
N LEU A 16 -11.05 -8.76 -0.67
CA LEU A 16 -11.32 -9.94 0.15
C LEU A 16 -12.19 -9.58 1.36
N PHE A 17 -11.82 -8.56 2.12
CA PHE A 17 -12.56 -8.15 3.31
C PHE A 17 -13.90 -7.47 2.98
N HIS A 18 -14.01 -6.82 1.82
CA HIS A 18 -15.28 -6.27 1.35
C HIS A 18 -16.29 -7.37 0.99
N HIS A 19 -15.88 -8.36 0.18
CA HIS A 19 -16.77 -9.43 -0.26
C HIS A 19 -17.01 -10.51 0.81
N TYR A 20 -16.04 -10.71 1.70
CA TYR A 20 -16.08 -11.73 2.74
C TYR A 20 -15.76 -11.10 4.10
N PRO A 21 -16.65 -10.28 4.67
CA PRO A 21 -16.35 -9.48 5.88
C PRO A 21 -16.07 -10.32 7.14
N LYS A 22 -16.51 -11.58 7.16
CA LYS A 22 -16.27 -12.52 8.27
C LYS A 22 -14.93 -13.24 8.11
N GLN A 23 -13.83 -12.49 8.07
CA GLN A 23 -12.49 -13.07 8.06
C GLN A 23 -12.04 -13.52 9.46
N ARG A 24 -11.05 -14.42 9.51
CA ARG A 24 -10.42 -14.82 10.78
C ARG A 24 -9.78 -13.61 11.46
N PRO A 25 -9.69 -13.59 12.81
CA PRO A 25 -8.99 -12.54 13.53
C PRO A 25 -7.53 -12.41 13.09
N GLY A 26 -7.03 -11.18 13.08
CA GLY A 26 -5.64 -10.84 12.77
C GLY A 26 -5.46 -9.41 12.29
N ARG A 27 -4.24 -9.08 11.88
CA ARG A 27 -3.82 -7.74 11.48
C ARG A 27 -3.27 -7.75 10.06
N ILE A 28 -3.44 -6.65 9.35
CA ILE A 28 -3.00 -6.46 7.97
C ILE A 28 -1.87 -5.43 7.96
N VAL A 29 -0.82 -5.73 7.20
CA VAL A 29 0.20 -4.75 6.83
C VAL A 29 0.25 -4.67 5.30
N THR A 30 0.16 -3.46 4.77
CA THR A 30 0.36 -3.18 3.34
C THR A 30 1.66 -2.45 3.09
N LEU A 31 2.39 -2.84 2.06
CA LEU A 31 3.68 -2.27 1.65
C LEU A 31 3.50 -1.56 0.30
N GLY A 32 3.54 -0.22 0.29
CA GLY A 32 3.43 0.57 -0.93
C GLY A 32 2.12 0.32 -1.70
N THR A 33 1.01 0.01 -1.03
CA THR A 33 -0.26 -0.24 -1.71
C THR A 33 -0.93 1.07 -2.12
N PRO A 34 -1.35 1.24 -3.39
CA PRO A 34 -2.04 2.43 -3.85
C PRO A 34 -3.53 2.43 -3.46
N HIS A 35 -3.82 2.67 -2.18
CA HIS A 35 -5.17 2.64 -1.62
C HIS A 35 -6.13 3.68 -2.22
N GLN A 36 -5.63 4.82 -2.69
CA GLN A 36 -6.42 5.89 -3.33
C GLN A 36 -6.34 5.84 -4.86
N GLY A 37 -5.90 4.73 -5.42
CA GLY A 37 -5.47 4.65 -6.81
C GLY A 37 -4.01 5.04 -6.97
N SER A 38 -3.49 4.86 -8.19
CA SER A 38 -2.10 5.07 -8.55
C SER A 38 -2.00 6.01 -9.74
N TYR A 39 -1.25 7.09 -9.57
CA TYR A 39 -0.91 8.05 -10.62
C TYR A 39 -0.16 7.36 -11.77
N ALA A 40 0.83 6.52 -11.44
CA ALA A 40 1.53 5.72 -12.42
C ALA A 40 0.56 4.82 -13.20
N ALA A 41 -0.42 4.21 -12.51
CA ALA A 41 -1.42 3.39 -13.17
C ALA A 41 -2.31 4.18 -14.13
N GLN A 42 -2.73 5.39 -13.75
CA GLN A 42 -3.51 6.26 -14.63
C GLN A 42 -2.72 6.62 -15.89
N ILE A 43 -1.44 7.00 -15.77
CA ILE A 43 -0.59 7.31 -16.95
C ILE A 43 -0.47 6.10 -17.88
N MET A 44 -0.14 4.92 -17.33
CA MET A 44 0.01 3.71 -18.14
C MET A 44 -1.30 3.31 -18.84
N HIS A 45 -2.43 3.46 -18.17
CA HIS A 45 -3.76 3.20 -18.75
C HIS A 45 -4.06 4.16 -19.91
N TYR A 46 -3.88 5.48 -19.72
CA TYR A 46 -4.14 6.47 -20.78
C TYR A 46 -3.13 6.43 -21.93
N SER A 47 -1.93 5.89 -21.71
CA SER A 47 -0.92 5.71 -22.76
C SER A 47 -1.15 4.47 -23.63
N GLY A 48 -2.22 3.71 -23.37
CA GLY A 48 -2.52 2.47 -24.10
C GLY A 48 -1.61 1.29 -23.72
N LEU A 49 -0.79 1.43 -22.69
CA LEU A 49 0.11 0.38 -22.23
C LEU A 49 -0.62 -0.68 -21.41
N GLY A 50 -1.76 -0.31 -20.81
CA GLY A 50 -2.68 -1.20 -20.10
C GLY A 50 -2.03 -1.99 -18.96
N PHE A 51 -2.86 -2.70 -18.19
CA PHE A 51 -2.39 -3.67 -17.22
C PHE A 51 -3.00 -5.02 -17.54
N PHE A 52 -2.20 -6.09 -17.54
CA PHE A 52 -2.73 -7.46 -17.57
C PHE A 52 -3.19 -7.86 -16.17
N VAL A 53 -4.19 -7.17 -15.63
CA VAL A 53 -4.79 -7.42 -14.31
C VAL A 53 -6.30 -7.56 -14.45
N GLY A 54 -6.96 -8.24 -13.50
CA GLY A 54 -8.40 -8.36 -13.51
C GLY A 54 -9.10 -7.00 -13.35
N ARG A 55 -10.28 -6.83 -13.97
CA ARG A 55 -11.05 -5.57 -14.01
C ARG A 55 -11.21 -4.89 -12.64
N ALA A 56 -11.48 -5.65 -11.59
CA ALA A 56 -11.63 -5.09 -10.24
C ALA A 56 -10.33 -4.46 -9.71
N LEU A 57 -9.16 -5.03 -10.04
CA LEU A 57 -7.88 -4.46 -9.62
C LEU A 57 -7.51 -3.26 -10.47
N GLU A 58 -7.87 -3.25 -11.75
CA GLU A 58 -7.76 -2.07 -12.60
C GLU A 58 -8.62 -0.92 -12.05
N GLU A 59 -9.90 -1.16 -11.73
CA GLU A 59 -10.77 -0.18 -11.09
C GLU A 59 -10.19 0.30 -9.76
N GLY A 60 -9.65 -0.60 -8.94
CA GLY A 60 -8.97 -0.25 -7.69
C GLY A 60 -7.74 0.66 -7.90
N LEU A 61 -6.90 0.36 -8.89
CA LEU A 61 -5.76 1.19 -9.28
C LEU A 61 -6.17 2.56 -9.83
N LEU A 62 -7.39 2.69 -10.36
CA LEU A 62 -7.98 3.95 -10.79
C LEU A 62 -8.73 4.69 -9.65
N GLY A 63 -8.67 4.18 -8.42
CA GLY A 63 -9.27 4.82 -7.23
C GLY A 63 -10.60 4.22 -6.78
N GLY A 64 -11.11 3.19 -7.46
CA GLY A 64 -12.37 2.51 -7.17
C GLY A 64 -12.29 1.44 -6.07
N ALA A 65 -11.24 1.43 -5.25
CA ALA A 65 -11.05 0.40 -4.23
C ALA A 65 -12.10 0.52 -3.10
N PRO A 66 -12.70 -0.59 -2.63
CA PRO A 66 -13.75 -0.57 -1.60
C PRO A 66 -13.30 0.07 -0.30
N ALA A 67 -14.12 0.92 0.33
CA ALA A 67 -13.82 1.52 1.62
C ALA A 67 -13.49 0.45 2.68
N TRP A 68 -12.53 0.75 3.56
CA TRP A 68 -12.16 -0.16 4.63
C TRP A 68 -13.15 -0.06 5.79
N SER A 69 -13.92 -1.12 6.00
CA SER A 69 -14.91 -1.20 7.09
C SER A 69 -14.72 -2.44 7.97
N ALA A 70 -13.62 -3.16 7.78
CA ALA A 70 -13.34 -4.36 8.55
C ALA A 70 -12.86 -4.00 9.96
N PRO A 71 -13.20 -4.82 10.99
CA PRO A 71 -12.73 -4.59 12.36
C PRO A 71 -11.23 -4.84 12.53
N ASN A 72 -10.58 -5.45 11.54
CA ASN A 72 -9.15 -5.75 11.58
C ASN A 72 -8.32 -4.47 11.43
N LEU A 73 -7.28 -4.37 12.26
CA LEU A 73 -6.31 -3.29 12.13
C LEU A 73 -5.49 -3.47 10.84
N LEU A 74 -5.44 -2.40 10.05
CA LEU A 74 -4.63 -2.31 8.84
C LEU A 74 -3.60 -1.20 9.02
N GLY A 75 -2.33 -1.56 8.93
CA GLY A 75 -1.19 -0.65 8.93
C GLY A 75 -0.62 -0.52 7.53
N SER A 76 -0.22 0.69 7.13
CA SER A 76 0.35 0.95 5.81
C SER A 76 1.79 1.45 5.92
N ILE A 77 2.73 0.76 5.28
CA ILE A 77 4.13 1.16 5.16
C ILE A 77 4.32 1.77 3.77
N ALA A 78 4.78 3.02 3.72
CA ALA A 78 5.06 3.76 2.51
C ALA A 78 6.57 3.95 2.33
N GLY A 79 7.02 3.96 1.08
CA GLY A 79 8.43 4.18 0.74
C GLY A 79 8.63 5.61 0.27
N THR A 80 9.81 6.15 0.51
CA THR A 80 10.15 7.53 0.14
C THR A 80 11.37 7.62 -0.77
N LEU A 81 11.96 6.48 -1.15
CA LEU A 81 13.13 6.46 -2.02
C LEU A 81 12.67 6.24 -3.47
N ASN A 82 12.63 7.33 -4.24
CA ASN A 82 12.21 7.32 -5.63
C ASN A 82 13.31 6.80 -6.56
N ILE A 83 13.54 5.48 -6.53
CA ILE A 83 14.46 4.78 -7.43
C ILE A 83 13.67 3.75 -8.22
N GLY A 84 13.79 3.77 -9.54
CA GLY A 84 13.20 2.77 -10.44
C GLY A 84 12.38 3.38 -11.57
N VAL A 85 11.39 2.60 -12.05
CA VAL A 85 10.52 2.94 -13.19
C VAL A 85 9.74 4.23 -12.95
N GLY A 86 9.60 4.65 -11.69
CA GLY A 86 8.98 5.90 -11.23
C GLY A 86 9.52 7.17 -11.85
N LEU A 87 10.80 7.17 -12.23
CA LEU A 87 11.44 8.27 -12.94
C LEU A 87 10.83 8.52 -14.33
N LEU A 88 10.07 7.55 -14.87
CA LEU A 88 9.36 7.66 -16.14
C LEU A 88 7.99 8.34 -16.00
N PHE A 89 7.51 8.61 -14.79
CA PHE A 89 6.23 9.28 -14.54
C PHE A 89 6.45 10.75 -14.15
N PRO A 90 6.45 11.68 -15.12
CA PRO A 90 6.60 13.09 -14.83
C PRO A 90 5.52 13.58 -13.87
N ALA A 91 5.87 14.46 -12.94
CA ALA A 91 4.96 15.05 -11.95
C ALA A 91 4.30 14.07 -10.95
N MET A 92 4.88 12.88 -10.75
CA MET A 92 4.47 11.99 -9.67
C MET A 92 4.52 12.74 -8.31
N PRO A 93 3.44 12.68 -7.49
CA PRO A 93 3.45 13.32 -6.19
C PRO A 93 4.57 12.79 -5.30
N ALA A 94 5.31 13.70 -4.65
CA ALA A 94 6.38 13.35 -3.74
C ALA A 94 5.93 13.50 -2.26
N PRO A 95 6.53 12.76 -1.31
CA PRO A 95 7.49 11.68 -1.52
C PRO A 95 6.85 10.43 -2.16
N ALA A 96 7.66 9.63 -2.84
CA ALA A 96 7.23 8.40 -3.52
C ALA A 96 8.33 7.33 -3.45
N ASP A 97 7.92 6.06 -3.62
CA ASP A 97 8.81 4.90 -3.58
C ASP A 97 9.32 4.47 -4.97
N GLY A 98 9.07 5.29 -6.00
CA GLY A 98 9.39 4.98 -7.38
C GLY A 98 8.29 4.24 -8.15
N MET A 99 7.11 4.03 -7.57
CA MET A 99 5.90 3.64 -8.31
C MET A 99 4.64 4.28 -7.70
N ILE A 100 4.61 4.35 -6.38
CA ILE A 100 3.47 4.78 -5.58
C ILE A 100 3.89 5.97 -4.71
N ALA A 101 3.09 7.03 -4.76
CA ALA A 101 3.28 8.18 -3.90
C ALA A 101 2.82 7.87 -2.47
N VAL A 102 3.46 8.47 -1.47
CA VAL A 102 3.08 8.27 -0.06
C VAL A 102 1.61 8.61 0.17
N VAL A 103 1.10 9.67 -0.44
CA VAL A 103 -0.31 10.06 -0.32
C VAL A 103 -1.28 8.97 -0.84
N GLU A 104 -0.87 8.20 -1.85
CA GLU A 104 -1.68 7.11 -2.41
C GLU A 104 -1.79 5.92 -1.45
N THR A 105 -0.81 5.77 -0.55
CA THR A 105 -0.81 4.73 0.48
C THR A 105 -1.67 5.05 1.70
N GLN A 106 -2.31 6.22 1.71
CA GLN A 106 -3.12 6.72 2.82
C GLN A 106 -4.62 6.62 2.52
N PHE A 107 -5.44 6.24 3.50
CA PHE A 107 -6.90 6.23 3.41
C PHE A 107 -7.53 6.28 4.83
N PRO A 108 -8.77 6.79 4.98
CA PRO A 108 -9.45 6.82 6.27
C PRO A 108 -9.71 5.43 6.86
N GLY A 109 -9.48 5.26 8.16
CA GLY A 109 -9.77 4.00 8.87
C GLY A 109 -8.59 3.03 8.97
N MET A 110 -7.41 3.39 8.46
CA MET A 110 -6.19 2.66 8.82
C MET A 110 -5.85 2.87 10.31
N ALA A 111 -5.19 1.88 10.89
CA ALA A 111 -4.77 1.92 12.29
C ALA A 111 -3.46 2.69 12.50
N ASP A 112 -2.55 2.62 11.53
CA ASP A 112 -1.25 3.29 11.58
C ASP A 112 -0.63 3.43 10.18
N HIS A 113 0.25 4.41 10.01
CA HIS A 113 0.98 4.69 8.76
C HIS A 113 2.43 5.02 9.08
N ILE A 114 3.40 4.47 8.36
CA ILE A 114 4.81 4.86 8.52
C ILE A 114 5.52 4.98 7.17
N CYS A 115 6.40 5.97 7.06
CA CYS A 115 7.28 6.17 5.92
C CYS A 115 8.67 5.59 6.20
N LEU A 116 9.23 4.84 5.25
CA LEU A 116 10.59 4.32 5.31
C LEU A 116 11.40 4.77 4.08
N PRO A 117 12.72 5.01 4.22
CA PRO A 117 13.60 5.43 3.12
C PRO A 117 13.97 4.25 2.21
N VAL A 118 12.96 3.61 1.62
CA VAL A 118 13.08 2.42 0.77
C VAL A 118 12.31 2.61 -0.54
N SER A 119 12.78 1.98 -1.62
CA SER A 119 12.06 1.96 -2.89
C SER A 119 10.99 0.86 -2.91
N HIS A 120 10.10 0.92 -3.90
CA HIS A 120 8.91 0.06 -3.99
C HIS A 120 9.27 -1.43 -3.90
N MET A 121 10.31 -1.86 -4.62
CA MET A 121 10.76 -3.25 -4.61
C MET A 121 11.66 -3.58 -3.42
N GLN A 122 12.42 -2.61 -2.91
CA GLN A 122 13.27 -2.79 -1.75
C GLN A 122 12.46 -3.15 -0.49
N MET A 123 11.22 -2.66 -0.35
CA MET A 123 10.33 -3.00 0.77
C MET A 123 10.21 -4.50 1.05
N LEU A 124 10.27 -5.35 0.02
CA LEU A 124 10.10 -6.80 0.17
C LEU A 124 11.25 -7.47 0.94
N VAL A 125 12.43 -6.85 0.94
CA VAL A 125 13.65 -7.42 1.52
C VAL A 125 14.29 -6.52 2.58
N ASP A 126 13.80 -5.29 2.74
CA ASP A 126 14.35 -4.33 3.68
C ASP A 126 14.12 -4.75 5.14
N PRO A 127 15.17 -4.86 5.97
CA PRO A 127 15.04 -5.25 7.37
C PRO A 127 14.14 -4.33 8.20
N SER A 128 14.09 -3.04 7.87
CA SER A 128 13.23 -2.08 8.57
C SER A 128 11.77 -2.35 8.26
N THR A 129 11.45 -2.66 7.00
CA THR A 129 10.07 -3.03 6.59
C THR A 129 9.61 -4.30 7.28
N ILE A 130 10.48 -5.32 7.38
CA ILE A 130 10.19 -6.55 8.11
C ILE A 130 9.97 -6.26 9.61
N THR A 131 10.86 -5.48 10.22
CA THR A 131 10.78 -5.11 11.65
C THR A 131 9.48 -4.39 11.97
N GLN A 132 9.10 -3.40 11.14
CA GLN A 132 7.85 -2.65 11.30
C GLN A 132 6.61 -3.54 11.11
N SER A 133 6.65 -4.45 10.13
CA SER A 133 5.56 -5.40 9.90
C SER A 133 5.36 -6.31 11.12
N CYS A 134 6.44 -6.87 11.67
CA CYS A 134 6.40 -7.68 12.88
C CYS A 134 5.87 -6.90 14.09
N ALA A 135 6.34 -5.65 14.28
CA ALA A 135 5.86 -4.77 15.35
C ALA A 135 4.34 -4.52 15.25
N PHE A 136 3.84 -4.24 14.04
CA PHE A 136 2.43 -4.04 13.80
C PHE A 136 1.63 -5.32 14.01
N PHE A 137 2.12 -6.48 13.57
CA PHE A 137 1.44 -7.75 13.82
C PHE A 137 1.34 -8.08 15.31
N ALA A 138 2.34 -7.72 16.11
CA ALA A 138 2.30 -7.91 17.56
C ALA A 138 1.35 -6.92 18.25
N THR A 139 1.46 -5.63 17.94
CA THR A 139 0.89 -4.55 18.76
C THR A 139 -0.25 -3.78 18.10
N GLY A 140 -0.35 -3.83 16.77
CA GLY A 140 -1.25 -2.98 15.98
C GLY A 140 -0.71 -1.57 15.73
N ARG A 141 0.57 -1.31 16.02
CA ARG A 141 1.25 -0.03 15.76
C ARG A 141 2.66 -0.25 15.21
N PHE A 142 3.12 0.72 14.43
CA PHE A 142 4.51 0.81 14.00
C PHE A 142 5.38 1.46 15.08
N HIS A 143 6.68 1.21 15.01
CA HIS A 143 7.67 1.90 15.82
C HIS A 143 8.00 3.24 15.16
N HIS A 144 7.32 4.29 15.63
CA HIS A 144 7.63 5.66 15.26
C HIS A 144 8.87 6.16 16.02
N PRO A 145 9.73 6.98 15.39
CA PRO A 145 10.73 7.73 16.13
C PRO A 145 10.02 8.53 17.23
N ARG A 146 10.55 8.51 18.45
CA ARG A 146 10.03 9.41 19.48
C ARG A 146 10.36 10.83 19.03
N HIS A 147 9.34 11.67 18.90
CA HIS A 147 9.55 13.10 18.86
C HIS A 147 9.89 13.53 20.30
N GLU A 148 11.17 13.83 20.55
CA GLU A 148 11.60 14.62 21.70
C GLU A 148 11.35 16.11 21.43
#